data_AF-A0A1M7G685-F1
#
_entry.id   AF-A0A1M7G685-F1
#
_cell.length_a   1.000
_cell.length_b   1.000
_cell.length_c   1.000
_cell.angle_alpha   90.00
_cell.angle_beta   90.00
_cell.angle_gamma   90.00
#
_symmetry.space_group_name_H-M   'P 1'
#
loop_
_entity.id
_entity.type
_entity.pdbx_description
1 polymer ?
#
loop_
_entity_poly.entity_id
_entity_poly.type
_entity_poly.pdbx_seq_one_letter_code
_entity_poly.pdbx_strand_id
1 'polypeptide(L)'
;MKVNLMNFIDIEIDKLTNSICCCQTGNLFAFVCKLSKEAGFGGVIAFFSKSILAEHYIEKLKAQYVGKLKLGIFEREAESLINKYFN
;
A
#
# COMPACT_ATOMS: atom_id res chain seq x y z
N MET A 1 -16.47 -8.45 -14.90
CA MET A 1 -15.70 -7.20 -14.87
C MET A 1 -14.21 -7.56 -14.79
N LYS A 2 -13.48 -7.56 -15.91
CA LYS A 2 -12.02 -7.73 -15.89
C LYS A 2 -11.43 -6.43 -15.37
N VAL A 3 -11.09 -6.41 -14.09
CA VAL A 3 -10.30 -5.30 -13.52
C VAL A 3 -8.95 -5.36 -14.21
N ASN A 4 -8.57 -4.29 -14.90
CA ASN A 4 -7.35 -4.23 -15.68
C ASN A 4 -6.15 -4.27 -14.71
N LEU A 5 -5.43 -5.41 -14.70
CA LEU A 5 -4.44 -5.75 -13.69
C LEU A 5 -3.07 -5.06 -13.89
N MET A 6 -2.95 -4.16 -14.88
CA MET A 6 -1.65 -3.89 -15.51
C MET A 6 -0.82 -2.74 -14.96
N ASN A 7 -1.30 -1.97 -13.98
CA ASN A 7 -0.64 -0.72 -13.55
C ASN A 7 -0.36 -0.63 -12.04
N PHE A 8 -0.17 -1.75 -11.34
CA PHE A 8 0.21 -1.73 -9.93
C PHE A 8 1.73 -1.85 -9.79
N ILE A 9 2.32 -1.01 -8.95
CA ILE A 9 3.67 -1.30 -8.44
C ILE A 9 3.51 -2.43 -7.42
N ASP A 10 3.93 -3.63 -7.82
CA ASP A 10 3.97 -4.80 -6.95
C ASP A 10 5.17 -4.68 -6.02
N ILE A 11 4.90 -4.45 -4.73
CA ILE A 11 5.94 -4.29 -3.73
C ILE A 11 5.90 -5.51 -2.85
N GLU A 12 6.90 -6.35 -3.03
CA GLU A 12 7.13 -7.51 -2.20
C GLU A 12 7.78 -7.05 -0.87
N ILE A 13 6.94 -6.71 0.11
CA ILE A 13 7.35 -6.31 1.47
C ILE A 13 7.87 -7.51 2.29
N ASP A 14 8.04 -8.71 1.69
CA ASP A 14 8.30 -9.95 2.43
C ASP A 14 9.71 -10.01 3.06
N LYS A 15 10.67 -9.21 2.57
CA LYS A 15 12.02 -9.09 3.17
C LYS A 15 12.18 -7.94 4.17
N LEU A 16 11.20 -7.06 4.30
CA LEU A 16 11.29 -5.85 5.13
C LEU A 16 10.49 -5.91 6.43
N THR A 17 9.58 -6.89 6.60
CA THR A 17 8.67 -6.93 7.77
C THR A 17 9.41 -7.04 9.11
N ASN A 18 10.60 -7.65 9.15
CA ASN A 18 11.41 -7.73 10.37
C ASN A 18 12.20 -6.44 10.69
N SER A 19 12.34 -5.50 9.75
CA SER A 19 13.10 -4.26 9.95
C SER A 19 12.25 -2.98 9.98
N ILE A 20 10.97 -3.03 9.56
CA ILE A 20 10.06 -1.87 9.61
C ILE A 20 9.41 -1.70 10.99
N CYS A 21 9.63 -2.62 11.94
CA CYS A 21 9.03 -2.57 13.28
C CYS A 21 9.40 -1.30 14.10
N CYS A 22 10.37 -0.50 13.65
CA CYS A 22 10.83 0.71 14.34
C CYS A 22 10.54 2.02 13.58
N CYS A 23 10.10 1.96 12.32
CA CYS A 23 9.81 3.13 11.50
C CYS A 23 8.30 3.19 11.28
N GLN A 24 7.65 4.17 11.89
CA GLN A 24 6.21 4.43 11.84
C GLN A 24 5.58 3.98 10.51
N THR A 25 4.92 2.81 10.52
CA THR A 25 4.58 2.04 9.30
C THR A 25 3.79 2.84 8.27
N GLY A 26 2.98 3.81 8.71
CA GLY A 26 2.24 4.72 7.83
C GLY A 26 3.10 5.64 6.96
N ASN A 27 4.31 6.02 7.41
CA ASN A 27 5.22 6.87 6.65
C ASN A 27 5.79 6.12 5.43
N LEU A 28 6.09 4.83 5.56
CA LEU A 28 6.58 4.02 4.44
C LEU A 28 5.51 3.86 3.37
N PHE A 29 4.28 3.50 3.76
CA PHE A 29 3.18 3.37 2.80
C PHE A 29 2.87 4.69 2.10
N ALA A 30 2.89 5.82 2.82
CA ALA A 30 2.71 7.14 2.22
C ALA A 30 3.83 7.50 1.23
N PHE A 31 5.09 7.21 1.57
CA PHE A 31 6.24 7.47 0.70
C PHE A 31 6.14 6.69 -0.61
N VAL A 32 5.76 5.42 -0.50
CA VAL A 32 5.60 4.56 -1.67
C VAL A 32 4.38 4.96 -2.51
N CYS A 33 3.27 5.35 -1.89
CA CYS A 33 2.13 5.94 -2.60
C CYS A 33 2.57 7.20 -3.36
N LYS A 34 3.42 8.05 -2.75
CA LYS A 34 3.97 9.24 -3.41
C LYS A 34 4.83 8.86 -4.62
N LEU A 35 5.74 7.89 -4.49
CA LEU A 35 6.54 7.40 -5.62
C LEU A 35 5.67 6.85 -6.76
N SER A 36 4.63 6.07 -6.42
CA SER A 36 3.67 5.57 -7.41
C SER A 36 2.92 6.71 -8.11
N LYS A 37 2.55 7.77 -7.39
CA LYS A 37 1.90 8.97 -7.95
C LYS A 37 2.84 9.75 -8.87
N GLU A 38 4.09 9.96 -8.45
CA GLU A 38 5.14 10.61 -9.25
C GLU A 38 5.49 9.83 -10.52
N ALA A 39 5.39 8.50 -10.48
CA ALA A 39 5.55 7.63 -11.64
C ALA A 39 4.32 7.56 -12.57
N GLY A 40 3.23 8.27 -12.25
CA GLY A 40 2.02 8.34 -13.09
C GLY A 40 0.98 7.25 -12.82
N PHE A 41 1.12 6.46 -11.76
CA PHE A 41 0.20 5.36 -11.39
C PHE A 41 -0.88 5.77 -10.38
N GLY A 42 -1.10 7.07 -10.16
CA GLY A 42 -2.15 7.57 -9.26
C GLY A 42 -1.91 7.25 -7.77
N GLY A 43 -0.69 6.83 -7.41
CA GLY A 43 -0.35 6.45 -6.04
C GLY A 43 -0.82 5.06 -5.63
N VAL A 44 -1.36 4.29 -6.56
CA VAL A 44 -1.87 2.94 -6.32
C VAL A 44 -0.71 1.97 -6.08
N ILE A 45 -0.83 1.14 -5.05
CA ILE A 45 0.18 0.13 -4.68
C ILE A 45 -0.47 -1.18 -4.28
N ALA A 46 0.23 -2.29 -4.51
CA ALA A 46 -0.18 -3.60 -4.02
C ALA A 46 0.97 -4.29 -3.28
N PHE A 47 0.64 -5.01 -2.21
CA PHE A 47 1.62 -5.66 -1.34
C PHE A 47 1.06 -6.95 -0.72
N PHE A 48 1.95 -7.85 -0.34
CA PHE A 48 1.58 -9.06 0.40
C PHE A 48 1.55 -8.79 1.90
N SER A 49 0.53 -9.31 2.58
CA SER A 49 0.41 -9.26 4.03
C SER A 49 0.44 -10.67 4.61
N LYS A 50 1.11 -10.84 5.75
CA LYS A 50 0.85 -12.01 6.60
C LYS A 50 -0.61 -11.97 7.01
N SER A 51 -1.30 -13.11 6.99
CA SER A 51 -2.76 -13.19 7.16
C SER A 51 -3.25 -12.47 8.42
N ILE A 52 -2.49 -12.58 9.52
CA ILE A 52 -2.79 -11.96 10.81
C ILE A 52 -2.69 -10.42 10.81
N LEU A 53 -1.97 -9.82 9.87
CA LEU A 53 -1.79 -8.37 9.76
C LEU A 53 -2.71 -7.74 8.71
N ALA A 54 -3.43 -8.54 7.93
CA ALA A 54 -4.24 -8.02 6.84
C ALA A 54 -5.35 -7.08 7.37
N GLU A 55 -6.03 -7.49 8.45
CA GLU A 55 -7.06 -6.69 9.12
C GLU A 55 -6.49 -5.35 9.62
N HIS A 56 -5.30 -5.36 10.21
CA HIS A 56 -4.64 -4.15 10.67
C HIS A 56 -4.44 -3.14 9.52
N TYR A 57 -3.97 -3.59 8.35
CA TYR A 57 -3.77 -2.73 7.20
C TYR A 57 -5.09 -2.25 6.57
N ILE A 58 -6.12 -3.10 6.56
CA ILE A 58 -7.46 -2.72 6.10
C ILE A 58 -8.03 -1.62 7.01
N GLU A 59 -7.90 -1.75 8.32
CA GLU A 59 -8.44 -0.76 9.25
C GLU A 59 -7.67 0.55 9.24
N LYS A 60 -6.33 0.48 9.28
CA LYS A 60 -5.44 1.65 9.42
C LYS A 60 -5.18 2.38 8.12
N LEU A 61 -5.02 1.65 7.02
CA LEU A 61 -4.64 2.21 5.71
C LEU A 61 -5.80 2.17 4.71
N LYS A 62 -6.97 1.63 5.10
CA LYS A 62 -8.10 1.42 4.20
C LYS A 62 -7.72 0.56 2.98
N ALA A 63 -6.74 -0.33 3.16
CA ALA A 63 -6.33 -1.29 2.16
C ALA A 63 -7.47 -2.28 1.83
N GLN A 64 -7.44 -2.87 0.64
CA GLN A 64 -8.45 -3.81 0.16
C GLN A 64 -7.80 -5.07 -0.39
N TYR A 65 -8.49 -6.21 -0.29
CA TYR A 65 -8.01 -7.45 -0.89
C TYR A 65 -8.05 -7.38 -2.41
N VAL A 66 -6.90 -7.66 -3.02
CA VAL A 66 -6.72 -7.84 -4.48
C VAL A 66 -6.37 -9.29 -4.83
N GLY A 67 -6.13 -10.13 -3.82
CA GLY A 67 -5.92 -11.58 -3.93
C GLY A 67 -5.92 -12.23 -2.54
N LYS A 68 -5.60 -13.53 -2.43
CA LYS A 68 -5.67 -14.29 -1.16
C LYS A 68 -4.92 -13.63 0.00
N LEU A 69 -3.66 -13.27 -0.22
CA LEU A 69 -2.79 -12.61 0.77
C LEU A 69 -2.29 -11.24 0.28
N LYS A 70 -2.86 -10.76 -0.83
CA LYS A 70 -2.44 -9.53 -1.51
C LYS A 70 -3.44 -8.44 -1.18
N LEU A 71 -2.95 -7.36 -0.60
CA LEU A 71 -3.68 -6.13 -0.32
C LEU A 71 -3.26 -5.04 -1.30
N GLY A 72 -4.13 -4.08 -1.50
CA GLY A 72 -3.89 -2.91 -2.32
C GLY A 72 -4.41 -1.65 -1.65
N ILE A 73 -3.69 -0.54 -1.85
CA ILE A 73 -4.14 0.80 -1.51
C ILE A 73 -4.44 1.49 -2.84
N PHE A 74 -5.69 1.95 -2.98
CA PHE A 74 -6.17 2.58 -4.20
C PHE A 74 -6.04 4.11 -4.10
N GLU A 75 -6.25 4.79 -5.23
CA GLU A 75 -5.91 6.19 -5.46
C GLU A 75 -6.41 7.14 -4.37
N ARG A 76 -7.67 6.98 -3.92
CA ARG A 76 -8.26 7.82 -2.88
C ARG A 76 -7.54 7.68 -1.54
N GLU A 77 -7.30 6.44 -1.12
CA GLU A 77 -6.63 6.13 0.13
C GLU A 77 -5.15 6.49 0.07
N ALA A 78 -4.50 6.28 -1.07
CA ALA A 78 -3.13 6.69 -1.36
C ALA A 78 -2.97 8.21 -1.23
N GLU A 79 -3.89 8.98 -1.82
CA GLU A 79 -3.87 10.44 -1.72
C GLU A 79 -4.07 10.91 -0.28
N SER A 80 -5.00 10.28 0.47
CA SER A 80 -5.16 10.58 1.89
C SER A 80 -3.89 10.31 2.70
N LEU A 81 -3.15 9.24 2.38
CA LEU A 81 -1.89 8.91 3.05
C LEU A 81 -0.79 9.90 2.68
N ILE A 82 -0.65 10.24 1.40
CA ILE A 82 0.36 11.21 0.95
C ILE A 82 0.12 12.57 1.63
N ASN A 83 -1.12 13.05 1.62
CA ASN A 83 -1.49 14.32 2.23
C ASN A 83 -1.28 14.34 3.74
N LYS A 84 -1.41 13.19 4.42
CA LYS A 84 -1.22 13.10 5.87
C LYS A 84 0.25 13.22 6.29
N TYR A 85 1.19 12.82 5.43
CA TYR A 85 2.62 12.71 5.78
C TYR A 85 3.53 13.70 5.05
N PHE A 86 3.10 14.28 3.92
CA PHE A 86 3.93 15.12 3.07
C PHE A 86 3.35 16.52 2.77
N ASN A 87 2.14 16.82 3.27
CA ASN A 87 1.55 18.15 3.25
C ASN A 87 1.31 18.64 4.68
#